data_AF-A0A815RCK4-F1
#
_entry.id   AF-A0A815RCK4-F1
#
_cell.length_a   1.000
_cell.length_b   1.000
_cell.length_c   1.000
_cell.angle_alpha   90.00
_cell.angle_beta   90.00
_cell.angle_gamma   90.00
#
_symmetry.space_group_name_H-M   'P 1'
#
loop_
_entity.id
_entity.type
_entity.pdbx_description
1 polymer ?
#
loop_
_entity_poly.entity_id
_entity_poly.type
_entity_poly.pdbx_seq_one_letter_code
_entity_poly.pdbx_strand_id
1 'polypeptide(L)'
;MSLFIAIATGKLILTRWENYVHTFVLNAELAKEHKHQAANVIKFAWKTWFWKGKKTPLSSMRYLHMERKLHRSIGIIYQIKRKQRCLNGSTIGLPEIQMIERSTNMNTEETIRKMATLESKMDEIEGQVVNLDYALNGTQNVLYFSL
;
A
#
# COMPACT_ATOMS: atom_id res chain seq x y z
N MET A 1 -30.00 9.44 -22.50
CA MET A 1 -29.57 9.85 -21.13
C MET A 1 -28.32 9.10 -20.67
N SER A 2 -28.26 7.77 -20.73
CA SER A 2 -27.11 6.97 -20.25
C SER A 2 -25.75 7.30 -20.91
N LEU A 3 -25.69 7.45 -22.24
CA LEU A 3 -24.43 7.70 -22.97
C LEU A 3 -23.75 9.03 -22.57
N PHE A 4 -24.53 10.10 -22.39
CA PHE A 4 -24.00 11.40 -21.99
C PHE A 4 -23.41 11.36 -20.57
N ILE A 5 -24.12 10.69 -19.65
CA ILE A 5 -23.64 10.47 -18.28
C ILE A 5 -22.33 9.69 -18.32
N ALA A 6 -22.23 8.62 -19.13
CA ALA A 6 -21.00 7.84 -19.27
C ALA A 6 -19.81 8.69 -19.79
N ILE A 7 -20.02 9.52 -20.80
CA ILE A 7 -18.98 10.39 -21.37
C ILE A 7 -18.57 11.47 -20.36
N ALA A 8 -19.52 12.06 -19.66
CA ALA A 8 -19.25 13.06 -18.63
C ALA A 8 -18.41 12.46 -17.50
N THR A 9 -18.81 11.29 -16.98
CA THR A 9 -18.05 10.58 -15.94
C THR A 9 -16.65 10.21 -16.42
N GLY A 10 -16.49 9.73 -17.66
CA GLY A 10 -15.18 9.41 -18.23
C GLY A 10 -14.22 10.61 -18.32
N LYS A 11 -14.75 11.82 -18.52
CA LYS A 11 -13.98 13.07 -18.53
C LYS A 11 -13.72 13.66 -17.13
N LEU A 12 -14.54 13.29 -16.15
CA LEU A 12 -14.48 13.77 -14.75
C LEU A 12 -13.63 12.86 -13.85
N ILE A 13 -13.35 11.63 -14.26
CA ILE A 13 -12.41 10.75 -13.58
C ILE A 13 -11.00 11.31 -13.79
N LEU A 14 -10.32 11.69 -12.70
CA LEU A 14 -8.93 12.07 -12.75
C LEU A 14 -8.08 10.91 -13.26
N THR A 15 -7.12 11.22 -14.13
CA THR A 15 -6.09 10.28 -14.54
C THR A 15 -5.23 9.87 -13.34
N ARG A 16 -4.53 8.73 -13.45
CA ARG A 16 -3.65 8.22 -12.38
C ARG A 16 -2.60 9.25 -11.95
N TRP A 17 -2.03 9.98 -12.90
CA TRP A 17 -1.00 10.99 -12.65
C TRP A 17 -1.56 12.23 -11.96
N GLU A 18 -2.73 12.72 -12.40
CA GLU A 18 -3.42 13.83 -11.74
C GLU A 18 -3.80 13.47 -10.30
N ASN A 19 -4.28 12.25 -10.05
CA ASN A 19 -4.59 11.78 -8.70
C ASN A 19 -3.34 11.72 -7.81
N TYR A 20 -2.21 11.27 -8.35
CA TYR A 20 -0.94 11.27 -7.63
C TYR A 20 -0.50 12.69 -7.25
N VAL A 21 -0.53 13.61 -8.22
CA VAL A 21 -0.19 15.02 -8.00
C VAL A 21 -1.14 15.65 -6.98
N HIS A 22 -2.44 15.40 -7.09
CA HIS A 22 -3.45 15.89 -6.16
C HIS A 22 -3.20 15.39 -4.73
N THR A 23 -2.97 14.09 -4.54
CA THR A 23 -2.62 13.53 -3.23
C THR A 23 -1.30 14.09 -2.69
N PHE A 24 -0.31 14.29 -3.56
CA PHE A 24 0.96 14.91 -3.18
C PHE A 24 0.77 16.35 -2.68
N VAL A 25 0.02 17.16 -3.42
CA VAL A 25 -0.29 18.56 -3.05
C VAL A 25 -1.03 18.61 -1.72
N LEU A 26 -2.07 17.78 -1.54
CA LEU A 26 -2.82 17.70 -0.28
C LEU A 26 -1.91 17.28 0.89
N ASN A 27 -1.00 16.34 0.69
CA ASN A 27 -0.05 15.92 1.73
C ASN A 27 0.92 17.05 2.11
N ALA A 28 1.42 17.80 1.13
CA ALA A 28 2.29 18.95 1.37
C ALA A 28 1.57 20.06 2.15
N GLU A 29 0.31 20.34 1.80
CA GLU A 29 -0.52 21.32 2.51
C GLU A 29 -0.78 20.90 3.96
N LEU A 30 -1.20 19.65 4.18
CA LEU A 30 -1.44 19.12 5.52
C LEU A 30 -0.15 19.12 6.37
N ALA A 31 1.00 18.84 5.78
CA ALA A 31 2.29 18.91 6.47
C ALA A 31 2.64 20.35 6.89
N LYS A 32 2.38 21.33 6.02
CA LYS A 32 2.57 22.76 6.33
C LYS A 32 1.62 23.20 7.45
N GLU A 33 0.34 22.84 7.37
CA GLU A 33 -0.65 23.17 8.39
C GLU A 33 -0.30 22.51 9.73
N HIS A 34 0.18 21.27 9.72
CA HIS A 34 0.63 20.55 10.91
C HIS A 34 1.76 21.30 11.63
N LYS A 35 2.79 21.72 10.89
CA LYS A 35 3.91 22.50 11.44
C LYS A 35 3.42 23.83 12.02
N HIS A 36 2.52 24.52 11.33
CA HIS A 36 1.94 25.78 11.81
C HIS A 36 1.15 25.59 13.12
N GLN A 37 0.29 24.57 13.18
CA GLN A 37 -0.49 24.31 14.39
C GLN A 37 0.36 23.79 15.55
N ALA A 38 1.39 22.99 15.29
CA ALA A 38 2.35 22.57 16.31
C ALA A 38 3.07 23.78 16.94
N ALA A 39 3.50 24.74 16.13
CA ALA A 39 4.07 25.99 16.62
C ALA A 39 3.06 26.80 17.45
N ASN A 40 1.79 26.85 17.02
CA ASN A 40 0.72 27.50 17.78
C ASN A 40 0.45 26.82 19.12
N VAL A 41 0.47 25.48 19.19
CA VAL A 41 0.33 24.73 20.45
C VAL A 41 1.41 25.14 21.44
N ILE A 42 2.68 25.17 21.03
CA ILE A 42 3.79 25.58 21.90
C ILE A 42 3.61 27.04 22.36
N LYS A 43 3.29 27.94 21.43
CA LYS A 43 3.05 29.37 21.69
C LYS A 43 1.92 29.58 22.70
N PHE A 44 0.79 28.90 22.53
CA PHE A 44 -0.36 29.05 23.41
C PHE A 44 -0.17 28.32 24.73
N ALA A 45 0.48 27.15 24.76
CA ALA A 45 0.82 26.45 25.99
C ALA A 45 1.70 27.32 26.91
N TRP A 46 2.74 27.95 26.34
CA TRP A 46 3.57 28.90 27.07
C TRP A 46 2.76 30.08 27.62
N LYS A 47 1.91 30.70 26.79
CA LYS A 47 1.08 31.84 27.22
C LYS A 47 0.04 31.46 28.26
N THR A 48 -0.55 30.27 28.16
CA THR A 48 -1.49 29.74 29.17
C THR A 48 -0.79 29.58 30.51
N TRP A 49 0.42 29.00 30.52
CA TRP A 49 1.23 28.91 31.74
C TRP A 49 1.58 30.29 32.31
N PHE A 50 2.04 31.21 31.45
CA PHE A 50 2.40 32.58 31.85
C PHE A 50 1.24 33.34 32.51
N TRP A 51 0.04 33.31 31.92
CA TRP A 51 -1.13 34.01 32.48
C TRP A 51 -1.70 33.29 33.71
N LYS A 52 -1.59 31.96 33.80
CA LYS A 52 -2.02 31.20 34.99
C LYS A 52 -1.33 31.67 36.28
N GLY A 53 -0.08 32.13 36.19
CA GLY A 53 0.68 32.63 37.34
C GLY A 53 0.37 34.08 37.75
N LYS A 54 -0.39 34.85 36.95
CA LYS A 54 -0.68 36.26 37.22
C LYS A 54 -2.05 36.42 37.89
N LYS A 55 -2.08 36.97 39.12
CA LYS A 55 -3.31 37.25 39.88
C LYS A 55 -3.86 38.66 39.60
N THR A 56 -4.17 38.96 38.34
CA THR A 56 -4.83 40.23 37.96
C THR A 56 -6.17 39.95 37.30
N PRO A 57 -7.18 40.81 37.43
CA PRO A 57 -8.51 40.57 36.85
C PRO A 57 -8.47 40.40 35.32
N LEU A 58 -7.58 41.15 34.65
CA LEU A 58 -7.33 41.02 33.21
C LEU A 58 -6.63 39.71 32.83
N SER A 59 -5.91 39.08 33.77
CA SER A 59 -5.21 37.82 33.55
C SER A 59 -6.17 36.66 33.29
N SER A 60 -7.27 36.56 34.05
CA SER A 60 -8.24 35.47 33.89
C SER A 60 -8.87 35.46 32.49
N MET A 61 -9.20 36.64 31.95
CA MET A 61 -9.72 36.75 30.58
C MET A 61 -8.67 36.35 29.53
N ARG A 62 -7.40 36.77 29.72
CA ARG A 62 -6.29 36.40 28.83
C ARG A 62 -5.98 34.91 28.90
N TYR A 63 -6.04 34.31 30.08
CA TYR A 63 -5.90 32.87 30.30
C TYR A 63 -6.94 32.10 29.49
N LEU A 64 -8.24 32.40 29.67
CA LEU A 64 -9.32 31.73 28.95
C LEU A 64 -9.23 31.89 27.42
N HIS A 65 -8.72 33.02 26.94
CA HIS A 65 -8.50 33.23 25.51
C HIS A 65 -7.35 32.37 24.96
N MET A 66 -6.22 32.30 25.69
CA MET A 66 -5.09 31.47 25.29
C MET A 66 -5.41 29.98 25.40
N GLU A 67 -6.12 29.56 26.44
CA GLU A 67 -6.58 28.20 26.65
C GLU A 67 -7.51 27.74 25.53
N ARG A 68 -8.50 28.57 25.13
CA ARG A 68 -9.36 28.28 23.97
C ARG A 68 -8.55 28.12 22.69
N LYS A 69 -7.56 28.97 22.45
CA LYS A 69 -6.68 28.87 21.28
C LYS A 69 -5.82 27.62 21.31
N LEU A 70 -5.27 27.26 22.48
CA LEU A 70 -4.51 26.03 22.69
C LEU A 70 -5.37 24.79 22.39
N HIS A 71 -6.56 24.70 22.97
CA HIS A 71 -7.48 23.59 22.75
C HIS A 71 -7.88 23.49 21.27
N ARG A 72 -8.14 24.62 20.61
CA ARG A 72 -8.43 24.66 19.18
C ARG A 72 -7.27 24.15 18.33
N SER A 73 -6.03 24.59 18.58
CA SER A 73 -4.86 24.12 17.83
C SER A 73 -4.62 22.61 18.01
N ILE A 74 -4.81 22.09 19.23
CA ILE A 74 -4.77 20.64 19.49
C ILE A 74 -5.85 19.91 18.67
N GLY A 75 -7.08 20.42 18.69
CA GLY A 75 -8.19 19.87 17.90
C GLY A 75 -7.90 19.83 16.40
N ILE A 76 -7.29 20.89 15.86
CA ILE A 76 -6.89 20.95 14.44
C ILE A 76 -5.80 19.90 14.13
N ILE A 77 -4.81 19.71 14.99
CA ILE A 77 -3.78 18.66 14.81
C ILE A 77 -4.43 17.27 14.70
N TYR A 78 -5.44 16.97 15.53
CA TYR A 78 -6.18 15.71 15.41
C TYR A 78 -7.00 15.60 14.12
N GLN A 79 -7.57 16.71 13.64
CA GLN A 79 -8.24 16.74 12.34
C GLN A 79 -7.27 16.47 11.19
N ILE A 80 -6.08 17.10 11.20
CA ILE A 80 -5.02 16.88 10.22
C ILE A 80 -4.59 15.41 10.23
N LYS A 81 -4.35 14.83 11.41
CA LYS A 81 -3.99 13.40 11.54
C LYS A 81 -5.07 12.45 11.01
N ARG A 82 -6.36 12.81 11.15
CA ARG A 82 -7.47 12.06 10.54
C ARG A 82 -7.45 12.19 9.01
N LYS A 83 -7.32 13.41 8.49
CA LYS A 83 -7.22 13.65 7.04
C LYS A 83 -6.06 12.88 6.40
N GLN A 84 -4.89 12.86 7.03
CA GLN A 84 -3.74 12.06 6.59
C GLN A 84 -4.03 10.57 6.55
N ARG A 85 -4.72 10.01 7.56
CA ARG A 85 -5.12 8.59 7.55
C ARG A 85 -6.11 8.28 6.43
N CYS A 86 -7.06 9.17 6.16
CA CYS A 86 -8.00 9.00 5.05
C CYS A 86 -7.26 9.03 3.70
N LEU A 87 -6.35 9.99 3.48
CA LEU A 87 -5.55 10.08 2.25
C LEU A 87 -4.65 8.84 2.05
N ASN A 88 -4.01 8.37 3.12
CA ASN A 88 -3.19 7.16 3.06
C ASN A 88 -4.04 5.92 2.78
N GLY A 89 -5.20 5.78 3.42
CA GLY A 89 -6.15 4.70 3.16
C GLY A 89 -6.57 4.60 1.68
N SER A 90 -6.77 5.74 1.02
CA SER A 90 -7.09 5.78 -0.42
C SER A 90 -5.87 5.51 -1.32
N THR A 91 -4.65 5.76 -0.84
CA THR A 91 -3.42 5.62 -1.65
C THR A 91 -2.85 4.20 -1.62
N ILE A 92 -3.11 3.43 -0.55
CA ILE A 92 -2.59 2.07 -0.34
C ILE A 92 -2.98 1.09 -1.46
N GLY A 93 -4.07 1.33 -2.20
CA GLY A 93 -4.49 0.44 -3.29
C GLY A 93 -3.50 0.34 -4.46
N LEU A 94 -2.77 1.40 -4.83
CA LEU A 94 -1.91 1.38 -6.03
C LEU A 94 -0.54 0.69 -5.84
N PRO A 95 0.22 0.99 -4.77
CA PRO A 95 1.48 0.30 -4.51
C PRO A 95 1.28 -1.17 -4.17
N GLU A 96 0.21 -1.52 -3.43
CA GLU A 96 -0.10 -2.91 -3.12
C GLU A 96 -0.47 -3.70 -4.37
N ILE A 97 -1.26 -3.15 -5.30
CA ILE A 97 -1.55 -3.81 -6.58
C ILE A 97 -0.25 -4.07 -7.36
N GLN A 98 0.69 -3.12 -7.37
CA GLN A 98 1.99 -3.31 -8.03
C GLN A 98 2.88 -4.33 -7.31
N MET A 99 2.82 -4.40 -5.98
CA MET A 99 3.53 -5.42 -5.21
C MET A 99 2.93 -6.80 -5.42
N ILE A 100 1.60 -6.90 -5.50
CA ILE A 100 0.88 -8.13 -5.84
C ILE A 100 1.25 -8.56 -7.26
N GLU A 101 1.22 -7.65 -8.24
CA GLU A 101 1.60 -7.95 -9.62
C GLU A 101 3.05 -8.47 -9.72
N ARG A 102 3.98 -7.83 -9.00
CA ARG A 102 5.37 -8.29 -8.95
C ARG A 102 5.52 -9.65 -8.28
N SER A 103 4.84 -9.87 -7.15
CA SER A 103 4.94 -11.15 -6.44
C SER A 103 4.28 -12.28 -7.22
N THR A 104 3.16 -12.02 -7.89
CA THR A 104 2.54 -12.98 -8.81
C THR A 104 3.46 -13.30 -9.97
N ASN A 105 4.10 -12.30 -10.59
CA ASN A 105 5.02 -12.54 -11.70
C ASN A 105 6.23 -13.38 -11.27
N MET A 106 6.84 -13.07 -10.11
CA MET A 106 7.93 -13.88 -9.57
C MET A 106 7.49 -15.33 -9.29
N ASN A 107 6.32 -15.51 -8.70
CA ASN A 107 5.77 -16.84 -8.43
C ASN A 107 5.48 -17.61 -9.73
N THR A 108 4.98 -16.93 -10.76
CA THR A 108 4.77 -17.56 -12.08
C THR A 108 6.09 -17.98 -12.72
N GLU A 109 7.13 -17.15 -12.67
CA GLU A 109 8.46 -17.52 -13.18
C GLU A 109 9.04 -18.72 -12.43
N GLU A 110 8.91 -18.77 -11.10
CA GLU A 110 9.35 -19.91 -10.30
C GLU A 110 8.55 -21.18 -10.66
N THR A 111 7.24 -21.05 -10.87
CA THR A 111 6.39 -22.16 -11.28
C THR A 111 6.79 -22.69 -12.64
N ILE A 112 7.05 -21.82 -13.62
CA ILE A 112 7.52 -22.20 -14.96
C ILE A 112 8.85 -22.94 -14.87
N ARG A 113 9.81 -22.47 -14.05
CA ARG A 113 11.09 -23.16 -13.85
C ARG A 113 10.92 -24.55 -13.24
N LYS A 114 10.07 -24.68 -12.23
CA LYS A 114 9.74 -25.99 -11.61
C LYS A 114 9.07 -26.92 -12.63
N MET A 115 8.19 -26.39 -13.47
CA MET A 115 7.50 -27.16 -14.50
C MET A 115 8.48 -27.68 -15.56
N ALA A 116 9.39 -26.84 -16.05
CA ALA A 116 10.45 -27.26 -16.97
C ALA A 116 11.38 -28.32 -16.35
N THR A 117 11.66 -28.22 -15.05
CA THR A 117 12.46 -29.23 -14.34
C THR A 117 11.70 -30.56 -14.20
N LEU A 118 10.39 -30.50 -13.98
CA LEU A 118 9.54 -31.68 -13.93
C LEU A 118 9.42 -32.36 -15.29
N GLU A 119 9.24 -31.58 -16.36
CA GLU A 119 9.23 -32.07 -17.75
C GLU A 119 10.52 -32.84 -18.06
N SER A 120 11.69 -32.25 -17.77
CA SER A 120 12.99 -32.94 -17.98
C SER A 120 13.13 -34.24 -17.20
N LYS A 121 12.62 -34.31 -15.97
CA LYS A 121 12.61 -35.56 -15.18
C LYS A 121 11.64 -36.59 -15.73
N MET A 122 10.52 -36.13 -16.31
CA MET A 122 9.53 -36.99 -16.92
C MET A 122 10.08 -37.64 -18.19
N ASP A 123 10.80 -36.86 -19.02
CA ASP A 123 11.52 -37.37 -20.20
C ASP A 123 12.59 -38.42 -19.80
N GLU A 124 13.31 -38.20 -18.70
CA GLU A 124 14.29 -39.15 -18.19
C GLU A 124 13.63 -40.47 -17.75
N ILE A 125 12.51 -40.39 -17.03
CA ILE A 125 11.73 -41.57 -16.62
C ILE A 125 11.17 -42.29 -17.85
N GLU A 126 10.64 -41.56 -18.83
CA GLU A 126 10.15 -42.15 -20.09
C GLU A 126 11.27 -42.92 -20.80
N GLY A 127 12.47 -42.35 -20.88
CA GLY A 127 13.66 -43.03 -21.41
C GLY A 127 14.03 -44.29 -20.61
N GLN A 128 13.97 -44.24 -19.28
CA GLN A 128 14.23 -45.41 -18.43
C GLN A 128 13.19 -46.52 -18.63
N VAL A 129 11.90 -46.16 -18.77
CA VAL A 129 10.81 -47.12 -19.02
C VAL A 129 10.98 -47.80 -20.38
N VAL A 130 11.31 -47.04 -21.42
CA VAL A 130 11.61 -47.58 -22.75
C VAL A 130 12.79 -48.55 -22.71
N ASN A 131 13.87 -48.20 -21.99
CA ASN A 131 15.01 -49.09 -21.83
C ASN A 131 14.66 -50.39 -21.08
N LEU A 132 13.81 -50.31 -20.06
CA LEU A 132 13.31 -51.48 -19.34
C LEU A 132 12.45 -52.37 -20.24
N ASP A 133 11.61 -51.79 -21.09
CA ASP A 133 10.79 -52.54 -22.06
C ASP A 133 11.67 -53.28 -23.08
N TYR A 134 12.72 -52.63 -23.59
CA TYR A 134 13.71 -53.30 -24.44
C TYR A 134 14.44 -54.44 -23.73
N ALA A 135 14.84 -54.25 -22.47
CA ALA A 135 15.52 -55.28 -21.69
C ALA A 135 14.60 -56.50 -21.44
N LEU A 136 13.33 -56.27 -21.09
CA LEU A 136 12.34 -57.32 -20.89
C LEU A 136 12.10 -58.11 -22.18
N ASN A 137 11.85 -57.43 -23.29
CA ASN A 137 11.68 -58.08 -24.60
C ASN A 137 12.93 -58.87 -25.03
N GLY A 138 14.12 -58.36 -24.73
CA GLY A 138 15.38 -59.07 -24.94
C GLY A 138 15.45 -60.38 -24.13
N THR A 139 15.13 -60.34 -22.83
CA THR A 139 15.10 -61.54 -21.98
C THR A 139 14.06 -62.56 -22.42
N GLN A 140 12.91 -62.10 -22.91
CA GLN A 140 11.83 -62.95 -23.39
C GLN A 140 12.22 -63.69 -24.67
N ASN A 141 12.91 -63.02 -25.60
CA ASN A 141 13.45 -63.65 -26.82
C ASN A 141 14.51 -64.72 -26.52
N VAL A 142 15.35 -64.50 -25.50
CA VAL A 142 16.33 -65.52 -25.06
C VAL A 142 15.64 -66.75 -24.49
N LEU A 143 14.57 -66.57 -23.71
CA LEU A 143 13.79 -67.68 -23.17
C LEU A 143 13.07 -68.51 -24.25
N TYR A 144 12.56 -67.86 -25.31
CA TYR A 144 11.94 -68.55 -26.44
C TYR A 144 12.93 -69.33 -27.32
N PHE A 145 14.22 -68.96 -27.34
CA PHE A 145 15.26 -69.72 -28.06
C PHE A 145 15.84 -70.91 -27.27
N SER A 146 15.52 -71.02 -25.98
CA SER A 146 16.01 -72.07 -25.07
C SER A 146 15.02 -73.22 -24.82
N LEU A 147 13.93 -73.27 -25.58
CA LEU A 147 12.89 -74.32 -25.60
C LEU A 147 12.81 -74.93 -27.00
#